data_AF-A0A0E3NZD7-F1
#
_entry.id   AF-A0A0E3NZD7-F1
#
_cell.length_a   1.000
_cell.length_b   1.000
_cell.length_c   1.000
_cell.angle_alpha   90.00
_cell.angle_beta   90.00
_cell.angle_gamma   90.00
#
_symmetry.space_group_name_H-M   'P 1'
#
loop_
_entity.id
_entity.type
_entity.pdbx_description
1 polymer ?
#
loop_
_entity_poly.entity_id
_entity_poly.type
_entity_poly.pdbx_seq_one_letter_code
_entity_poly.pdbx_strand_id
1 'polypeptide(L)'
;METDEKFEAEKIAETIVSWYNAIKVDLEDRENFMILLKVAITNPTFHMEISEEAGKLNYEKLEDFIRGDIEGIEQLMKDKSKYFNKALHGEVTKFKSYLGEYIESISKGETAEFEEKEQKIRSVAEEYSAIIDELSAE
;
A
#
# COMPACT_ATOMS: atom_id res chain seq x y z
N MET A 1 -19.46 17.35 -6.11
CA MET A 1 -18.88 16.05 -5.74
C MET A 1 -17.72 15.86 -6.68
N GLU A 2 -16.52 16.14 -6.19
CA GLU A 2 -15.29 15.96 -6.97
C GLU A 2 -15.12 14.47 -7.25
N THR A 3 -14.69 14.20 -8.47
CA THR A 3 -14.54 12.88 -9.10
C THR A 3 -13.88 11.87 -8.18
N ASP A 4 -14.49 10.68 -8.08
CA ASP A 4 -13.84 9.46 -7.59
C ASP A 4 -12.54 9.26 -8.39
N GLU A 5 -11.42 9.78 -7.88
CA GLU A 5 -10.10 9.35 -8.31
C GLU A 5 -9.97 7.90 -7.86
N LYS A 6 -10.47 6.98 -8.68
CA LYS A 6 -10.17 5.56 -8.54
C LYS A 6 -8.67 5.44 -8.44
N PHE A 7 -8.21 4.72 -7.42
CA PHE A 7 -6.81 4.42 -7.23
C PHE A 7 -6.24 3.82 -8.52
N GLU A 8 -5.28 4.49 -9.17
CA GLU A 8 -4.66 4.07 -10.44
C GLU A 8 -3.20 3.73 -10.15
N ALA A 9 -2.81 2.48 -10.42
CA ALA A 9 -1.47 1.96 -10.09
C ALA A 9 -0.39 2.75 -10.86
N GLU A 10 -0.67 3.12 -12.12
CA GLU A 10 0.27 3.76 -13.04
C GLU A 10 0.87 5.11 -12.57
N LYS A 11 0.29 5.79 -11.58
CA LYS A 11 0.84 7.07 -11.04
C LYS A 11 1.83 6.88 -9.89
N ILE A 12 2.01 5.64 -9.42
CA ILE A 12 2.84 5.32 -8.27
C ILE A 12 4.33 5.44 -8.63
N ALA A 13 4.74 4.95 -9.79
CA ALA A 13 6.11 5.05 -10.29
C ALA A 13 6.63 6.49 -10.32
N GLU A 14 5.90 7.37 -10.99
CA GLU A 14 6.29 8.77 -11.12
C GLU A 14 6.37 9.46 -9.76
N THR A 15 5.45 9.14 -8.85
CA THR A 15 5.41 9.74 -7.52
C THR A 15 6.60 9.32 -6.66
N ILE A 16 6.94 8.02 -6.64
CA ILE A 16 8.07 7.50 -5.86
C ILE A 16 9.39 8.01 -6.43
N VAL A 17 9.59 7.93 -7.75
CA VAL A 17 10.82 8.38 -8.41
C VAL A 17 11.02 9.89 -8.22
N SER A 18 9.97 10.68 -8.38
CA SER A 18 10.01 12.13 -8.14
C SER A 18 10.34 12.45 -6.69
N TRP A 19 9.73 11.74 -5.74
CA TRP A 19 10.06 11.87 -4.32
C TRP A 19 11.52 11.51 -4.02
N TYR A 20 12.02 10.38 -4.54
CA TYR A 20 13.38 9.88 -4.31
C TYR A 20 14.45 10.89 -4.74
N ASN A 21 14.22 11.54 -5.89
CA ASN A 21 15.09 12.56 -6.44
C ASN A 21 15.01 13.91 -5.71
N ALA A 22 13.87 14.22 -5.09
CA ALA A 22 13.63 15.51 -4.45
C ALA A 22 13.91 15.53 -2.94
N ILE A 23 13.90 14.37 -2.27
CA ILE A 23 14.04 14.31 -0.82
C ILE A 23 15.46 14.66 -0.36
N LYS A 24 15.56 15.57 0.61
CA LYS A 24 16.83 16.07 1.18
C LYS A 24 17.07 15.46 2.55
N VAL A 25 17.35 14.16 2.58
CA VAL A 25 17.74 13.40 3.79
C VAL A 25 19.00 12.59 3.48
N ASP A 26 19.69 12.12 4.52
CA ASP A 26 20.86 11.28 4.37
C ASP A 26 20.50 9.97 3.64
N LEU A 27 21.46 9.42 2.88
CA LEU A 27 21.25 8.25 2.02
C LEU A 27 20.73 7.04 2.81
N GLU A 28 21.38 6.72 3.93
CA GLU A 28 20.99 5.61 4.81
C GLU A 28 19.55 5.78 5.36
N ASP A 29 19.20 7.00 5.75
CA ASP A 29 17.86 7.35 6.22
C ASP A 29 16.79 7.18 5.12
N ARG A 30 17.15 7.53 3.88
CA ARG A 30 16.29 7.38 2.70
C ARG A 30 16.07 5.90 2.37
N GLU A 31 17.14 5.11 2.31
CA GLU A 31 17.10 3.66 2.04
C GLU A 31 16.27 2.93 3.10
N ASN A 32 16.52 3.22 4.38
CA ASN A 32 15.73 2.66 5.48
C ASN A 32 14.24 3.00 5.34
N PHE A 33 13.90 4.24 4.97
CA PHE A 33 12.52 4.62 4.74
C PHE A 33 11.90 3.89 3.54
N MET A 34 12.62 3.73 2.43
CA MET A 34 12.14 2.96 1.27
C MET A 34 11.83 1.52 1.65
N ILE A 35 12.69 0.86 2.42
CA ILE A 35 12.45 -0.52 2.90
C ILE A 35 11.16 -0.58 3.74
N LEU A 36 10.99 0.34 4.69
CA LEU A 36 9.79 0.38 5.54
C LEU A 36 8.52 0.65 4.72
N LEU A 37 8.61 1.56 3.75
CA LEU A 37 7.52 1.89 2.86
C LEU A 37 7.15 0.70 1.97
N LYS A 38 8.13 -0.01 1.39
CA LYS A 38 7.92 -1.24 0.64
C LYS A 38 7.14 -2.25 1.46
N VAL A 39 7.62 -2.55 2.68
CA VAL A 39 6.98 -3.51 3.59
C VAL A 39 5.53 -3.12 3.86
N ALA A 40 5.27 -1.85 4.19
CA ALA A 40 3.92 -1.39 4.49
C ALA A 40 2.95 -1.53 3.31
N ILE A 41 3.43 -1.33 2.07
CA ILE A 41 2.60 -1.47 0.87
C ILE A 41 2.43 -2.94 0.45
N THR A 42 3.44 -3.78 0.65
CA THR A 42 3.39 -5.19 0.22
C THR A 42 2.73 -6.12 1.25
N ASN A 43 2.72 -5.76 2.53
CA ASN A 43 2.15 -6.58 3.61
C ASN A 43 0.71 -7.09 3.33
N PRO A 44 -0.22 -6.26 2.81
CA PRO A 44 -1.56 -6.74 2.46
C PRO A 44 -1.57 -7.96 1.55
N THR A 45 -0.65 -8.04 0.58
CA THR A 45 -0.56 -9.20 -0.34
C THR A 45 -0.05 -10.44 0.38
N PHE A 46 0.95 -10.29 1.25
CA PHE A 46 1.42 -11.38 2.10
C PHE A 46 0.32 -11.88 3.03
N HIS A 47 -0.47 -10.97 3.60
CA HIS A 47 -1.60 -11.30 4.46
C HIS A 47 -2.74 -12.00 3.73
N MET A 48 -2.99 -11.68 2.46
CA MET A 48 -3.87 -12.49 1.61
C MET A 48 -3.35 -13.93 1.49
N GLU A 49 -2.08 -14.11 1.15
CA GLU A 49 -1.48 -15.45 0.98
C GLU A 49 -1.58 -16.31 2.26
N ILE A 50 -1.25 -15.76 3.42
CA ILE A 50 -1.31 -16.54 4.68
C ILE A 50 -2.74 -16.71 5.22
N SER A 51 -3.71 -15.99 4.64
CA SER A 51 -5.14 -16.16 4.93
C SER A 51 -5.80 -17.21 4.03
N GLU A 52 -5.10 -17.74 3.03
CA GLU A 52 -5.60 -18.83 2.20
C GLU A 52 -5.57 -20.16 2.96
N GLU A 53 -6.73 -20.81 3.04
CA GLU A 53 -6.92 -22.12 3.66
C GLU A 53 -7.67 -23.03 2.67
N ALA A 54 -7.06 -24.14 2.28
CA ALA A 54 -7.60 -25.09 1.29
C ALA A 54 -8.02 -24.43 -0.05
N GLY A 55 -7.28 -23.42 -0.51
CA GLY A 55 -7.52 -22.73 -1.78
C GLY A 55 -8.65 -21.70 -1.73
N LYS A 56 -9.05 -21.27 -0.53
CA LYS A 56 -10.03 -20.19 -0.32
C LYS A 56 -9.50 -19.20 0.71
N LEU A 57 -9.78 -17.92 0.51
CA LEU A 57 -9.46 -16.89 1.50
C LEU A 57 -10.37 -17.01 2.72
N ASN A 58 -9.76 -17.05 3.90
CA ASN A 58 -10.42 -16.82 5.17
C ASN A 58 -10.57 -15.30 5.36
N TYR A 59 -11.72 -14.75 4.95
CA TYR A 59 -11.97 -13.32 4.95
C TYR A 59 -12.03 -12.70 6.35
N GLU A 60 -12.48 -13.43 7.37
CA GLU A 60 -12.47 -12.94 8.76
C GLU A 60 -11.03 -12.72 9.24
N LYS A 61 -10.16 -13.72 9.01
CA LYS A 61 -8.72 -13.63 9.32
C LYS A 61 -8.03 -12.53 8.51
N LEU A 62 -8.37 -12.41 7.22
CA LEU A 62 -7.82 -11.38 6.35
C LEU A 62 -8.22 -9.98 6.80
N GLU A 63 -9.48 -9.78 7.22
CA GLU A 63 -9.97 -8.50 7.73
C GLU A 63 -9.12 -8.02 8.91
N ASP A 64 -8.85 -8.90 9.88
CA ASP A 64 -8.02 -8.58 11.04
C ASP A 64 -6.59 -8.18 10.64
N PHE A 65 -5.99 -8.89 9.68
CA PHE A 65 -4.66 -8.53 9.17
C PHE A 65 -4.64 -7.17 8.47
N ILE A 66 -5.59 -6.91 7.56
CA ILE A 66 -5.64 -5.66 6.81
C ILE A 66 -5.91 -4.47 7.74
N ARG A 67 -6.70 -4.64 8.81
CA ARG A 67 -6.85 -3.62 9.86
C ARG A 67 -5.49 -3.28 10.49
N GLY A 68 -4.69 -4.30 10.82
CA GLY A 68 -3.32 -4.11 11.30
C GLY A 68 -2.40 -3.42 10.29
N ASP A 69 -2.52 -3.73 9.00
CA ASP A 69 -1.75 -3.06 7.95
C ASP A 69 -2.10 -1.57 7.83
N ILE A 70 -3.40 -1.24 7.91
CA ILE A 70 -3.86 0.16 7.92
C ILE A 70 -3.23 0.91 9.09
N GLU A 71 -3.27 0.35 10.31
CA GLU A 71 -2.63 0.96 11.49
C GLU A 71 -1.12 1.12 11.30
N GLY A 72 -0.45 0.13 10.72
CA GLY A 72 0.98 0.18 10.39
C GLY A 72 1.32 1.30 9.41
N ILE A 73 0.51 1.48 8.35
CA ILE A 73 0.67 2.57 7.38
C ILE A 73 0.45 3.92 8.07
N GLU A 74 -0.56 4.07 8.93
CA GLU A 74 -0.81 5.32 9.66
C GLU A 74 0.36 5.69 10.57
N GLN A 75 0.90 4.71 11.29
CA GLN A 75 2.05 4.92 12.16
C GLN A 75 3.29 5.30 11.34
N LEU A 76 3.53 4.65 10.19
CA LEU A 76 4.60 5.02 9.26
C LEU A 76 4.46 6.48 8.81
N MET A 77 3.27 6.88 8.35
CA MET A 77 3.00 8.24 7.89
C MET A 77 3.24 9.29 8.99
N LYS A 78 2.89 8.96 10.23
CA LYS A 78 3.07 9.84 11.40
C LYS A 78 4.54 9.97 11.81
N ASP A 79 5.20 8.83 12.06
CA ASP A 79 6.56 8.77 12.60
C ASP A 79 7.61 9.20 11.57
N LYS A 80 7.31 9.01 10.28
CA LYS A 80 8.17 9.36 9.15
C LYS A 80 7.61 10.55 8.37
N SER A 81 6.80 11.41 8.99
CA SER A 81 6.19 12.57 8.31
C SER A 81 7.18 13.47 7.55
N LYS A 82 8.43 13.61 8.03
CA LYS A 82 9.50 14.37 7.34
C LYS A 82 9.84 13.81 5.94
N TYR A 83 9.57 12.53 5.68
CA TYR A 83 9.81 11.87 4.40
C TYR A 83 8.61 11.97 3.45
N PHE A 84 7.40 12.25 3.96
CA PHE A 84 6.20 12.31 3.13
C PHE A 84 6.00 13.71 2.54
N ASN A 85 6.44 13.92 1.30
CA ASN A 85 6.00 15.09 0.54
C ASN A 85 4.50 14.97 0.18
N LYS A 86 3.89 16.06 -0.30
CA LYS A 86 2.44 16.09 -0.60
C LYS A 86 1.98 14.98 -1.56
N ALA A 87 2.78 14.66 -2.57
CA ALA A 87 2.44 13.66 -3.58
C ALA A 87 2.49 12.24 -2.99
N LEU A 88 3.62 11.88 -2.37
CA LEU A 88 3.79 10.57 -1.73
C LEU A 88 2.74 10.35 -0.62
N HIS A 89 2.49 11.38 0.19
CA HIS A 89 1.45 11.33 1.21
C HIS A 89 0.07 11.06 0.60
N GLY A 90 -0.25 11.72 -0.52
CA GLY A 90 -1.51 11.51 -1.24
C GLY A 90 -1.67 10.06 -1.70
N GLU A 91 -0.65 9.51 -2.36
CA GLU A 91 -0.70 8.13 -2.88
C GLU A 91 -0.79 7.08 -1.77
N VAL A 92 -0.03 7.22 -0.68
CA VAL A 92 -0.12 6.30 0.47
C VAL A 92 -1.47 6.45 1.19
N THR A 93 -2.04 7.66 1.25
CA THR A 93 -3.39 7.86 1.80
C THR A 93 -4.45 7.16 0.95
N LYS A 94 -4.36 7.26 -0.38
CA LYS A 94 -5.28 6.58 -1.31
C LYS A 94 -5.22 5.06 -1.13
N PHE A 95 -4.02 4.49 -1.06
CA PHE A 95 -3.86 3.05 -0.81
C PHE A 95 -4.47 2.63 0.52
N LYS A 96 -4.19 3.36 1.60
CA LYS A 96 -4.80 3.12 2.91
C LYS A 96 -6.33 3.18 2.87
N SER A 97 -6.90 4.20 2.22
CA SER A 97 -8.35 4.32 2.04
C SER A 97 -8.93 3.14 1.26
N TYR A 98 -8.23 2.68 0.22
CA TYR A 98 -8.64 1.50 -0.56
C TYR A 98 -8.67 0.21 0.27
N LEU A 99 -7.68 0.02 1.15
CA LEU A 99 -7.70 -1.07 2.14
C LEU A 99 -8.90 -0.94 3.10
N GLY A 100 -9.21 0.29 3.53
CA GLY A 100 -10.39 0.60 4.35
C GLY A 100 -11.71 0.22 3.68
N GLU A 101 -11.86 0.53 2.39
CA GLU A 101 -13.02 0.11 1.62
C GLU A 101 -13.07 -1.42 1.44
N TYR A 102 -11.93 -2.07 1.25
CA TYR A 102 -11.86 -3.52 1.12
C TYR A 102 -12.33 -4.23 2.40
N ILE A 103 -11.87 -3.79 3.58
CA ILE A 103 -12.36 -4.37 4.85
C ILE A 103 -13.85 -4.08 5.07
N GLU A 104 -14.36 -2.91 4.65
CA GLU A 104 -15.79 -2.60 4.75
C GLU A 104 -16.63 -3.54 3.86
N SER A 105 -16.17 -3.82 2.64
CA SER A 105 -16.80 -4.81 1.76
C SER A 105 -16.74 -6.22 2.37
N ILE A 106 -15.63 -6.61 3.02
CA ILE A 106 -15.53 -7.88 3.75
C ILE A 106 -16.59 -7.96 4.86
N SER A 107 -16.65 -6.94 5.73
CA SER A 107 -17.61 -6.91 6.84
C SER A 107 -19.08 -6.96 6.38
N LYS A 108 -19.37 -6.41 5.20
CA LYS A 108 -20.72 -6.44 4.59
C LYS A 108 -21.02 -7.73 3.81
N GLY A 109 -20.02 -8.57 3.55
CA GLY A 109 -20.16 -9.78 2.73
C GLY A 109 -20.37 -9.50 1.25
N GLU A 110 -19.87 -8.37 0.75
CA GLU A 110 -20.02 -7.91 -0.65
C GLU A 110 -19.05 -8.65 -1.59
N THR A 111 -19.21 -9.97 -1.67
CA THR A 111 -18.28 -10.90 -2.36
C THR A 111 -18.05 -10.62 -3.86
N ALA A 112 -18.96 -9.91 -4.53
CA ALA A 112 -18.84 -9.59 -5.95
C ALA A 112 -17.67 -8.62 -6.26
N GLU A 113 -17.19 -7.88 -5.26
CA GLU A 113 -16.14 -6.87 -5.44
C GLU A 113 -14.76 -7.32 -4.92
N PHE A 114 -14.69 -8.50 -4.28
CA PHE A 114 -13.46 -8.94 -3.61
C PHE A 114 -12.32 -9.21 -4.59
N GLU A 115 -12.59 -9.96 -5.66
CA GLU A 115 -11.57 -10.33 -6.64
C GLU A 115 -10.96 -9.09 -7.33
N GLU A 116 -11.78 -8.09 -7.68
CA GLU A 116 -11.30 -6.83 -8.25
C GLU A 116 -10.41 -6.07 -7.26
N LYS A 117 -10.84 -5.97 -6.00
CA LYS A 117 -10.08 -5.27 -4.95
C LYS A 117 -8.77 -5.99 -4.60
N GLU A 118 -8.79 -7.32 -4.51
CA GLU A 118 -7.62 -8.16 -4.28
C GLU A 118 -6.60 -8.04 -5.42
N GLN A 119 -7.06 -8.15 -6.67
CA GLN A 119 -6.20 -7.98 -7.83
C GLN A 119 -5.56 -6.59 -7.84
N LYS A 120 -6.33 -5.55 -7.50
CA LYS A 120 -5.81 -4.18 -7.47
C LYS A 120 -4.74 -4.00 -6.39
N ILE A 121 -4.94 -4.54 -5.19
CA ILE A 121 -3.95 -4.52 -4.11
C ILE A 121 -2.68 -5.22 -4.55
N ARG A 122 -2.79 -6.38 -5.21
CA ARG A 122 -1.64 -7.14 -5.74
C ARG A 122 -0.86 -6.36 -6.79
N SER A 123 -1.54 -5.82 -7.81
CA SER A 123 -0.88 -5.03 -8.86
C SER A 123 -0.12 -3.83 -8.30
N VAL A 124 -0.71 -3.14 -7.31
CA VAL A 124 -0.10 -1.98 -6.66
C VAL A 124 1.13 -2.39 -5.86
N ALA A 125 1.03 -3.45 -5.05
CA ALA A 125 2.15 -3.94 -4.27
C ALA A 125 3.32 -4.40 -5.16
N GLU A 126 3.02 -5.07 -6.27
CA GLU A 126 4.01 -5.48 -7.27
C GLU A 126 4.70 -4.27 -7.90
N GLU A 127 3.94 -3.28 -8.35
CA GLU A 127 4.48 -2.06 -8.95
C GLU A 127 5.37 -1.32 -7.95
N TYR A 128 4.87 -1.07 -6.74
CA TYR A 128 5.62 -0.40 -5.67
C TYR A 128 6.94 -1.11 -5.33
N SER A 129 6.89 -2.45 -5.23
CA SER A 129 8.06 -3.27 -4.96
C SER A 129 9.09 -3.13 -6.06
N ALA A 130 8.68 -3.23 -7.33
CA ALA A 130 9.58 -3.17 -8.47
C ALA A 130 10.31 -1.82 -8.56
N ILE A 131 9.58 -0.71 -8.35
CA ILE A 131 10.16 0.64 -8.40
C ILE A 131 11.19 0.84 -7.28
N ILE A 132 10.90 0.37 -6.06
CA ILE A 132 11.84 0.47 -4.94
C ILE A 132 13.09 -0.39 -5.19
N ASP A 133 12.92 -1.59 -5.74
CA ASP A 133 14.05 -2.47 -6.07
C ASP A 133 14.95 -1.86 -7.15
N GLU A 134 14.37 -1.20 -8.16
CA GLU A 134 15.12 -0.47 -9.18
C GLU A 134 15.91 0.70 -8.59
N LEU A 135 15.27 1.55 -7.78
CA LEU A 135 15.91 2.70 -7.15
C LEU A 135 17.00 2.31 -6.13
N SER A 136 16.92 1.12 -5.54
CA SER A 136 17.90 0.61 -4.58
C SER A 136 19.10 -0.07 -5.24
N ALA A 137 19.05 -0.32 -6.55
CA ALA A 137 20.13 -0.92 -7.31
C ALA A 137 21.10 0.11 -7.94
N GLU A 138 20.76 1.41 -7.88
CA GLU A 138 21.55 2.55 -8.36
C GLU A 138 22.62 3.02 -7.35
#